data_AF-A0A9P1FVE5-F1
#
_entry.id   AF-A0A9P1FVE5-F1
#
_cell.length_a   1.000
_cell.length_b   1.000
_cell.length_c   1.000
_cell.angle_alpha   90.00
_cell.angle_beta   90.00
_cell.angle_gamma   90.00
#
_symmetry.space_group_name_H-M   'P 1'
#
loop_
_entity.id
_entity.type
_entity.pdbx_description
1 polymer ?
#
loop_
_entity_poly.entity_id
_entity_poly.type
_entity_poly.pdbx_seq_one_letter_code
_entity_poly.pdbx_strand_id
1 'polypeptide(L)'
;MDVFYQCEDVRDHLNELAELATRASGFMGTGFAAEEKVENMDEHAKSAAESYDKILEKHPDFKPKIEQTIGHGLAILRQKHKFKFQSMHRYFY
;
A
#
# COMPACT_ATOMS: atom_id res chain seq x y z
N MET A 1 20.18 -4.92 -4.10
CA MET A 1 19.28 -4.74 -2.94
C MET A 1 18.55 -6.04 -2.72
N ASP A 2 18.62 -6.60 -1.52
CA ASP A 2 17.96 -7.86 -1.14
C ASP A 2 16.42 -7.70 -1.14
N VAL A 3 15.68 -8.79 -1.28
CA VAL A 3 14.21 -8.81 -1.30
C VAL A 3 13.62 -8.21 -0.02
N PHE A 4 14.29 -8.40 1.12
CA PHE A 4 13.88 -7.81 2.39
C PHE A 4 13.82 -6.28 2.31
N TYR A 5 14.89 -5.64 1.87
CA TYR A 5 14.95 -4.18 1.73
C TYR A 5 13.99 -3.66 0.66
N GLN A 6 13.82 -4.38 -0.45
CA GLN A 6 12.82 -3.99 -1.47
C GLN A 6 11.39 -4.04 -0.90
N CYS A 7 11.09 -5.03 -0.06
CA CYS A 7 9.77 -5.14 0.58
C CYS A 7 9.55 -4.09 1.67
N GLU A 8 10.59 -3.76 2.43
CA GLU A 8 10.54 -2.73 3.46
C GLU A 8 10.24 -1.36 2.82
N ASP A 9 10.98 -0.96 1.79
CA ASP A 9 10.80 0.33 1.10
C ASP A 9 9.34 0.53 0.63
N VAL A 10 8.76 -0.49 -0.03
CA VAL A 10 7.36 -0.43 -0.47
C VAL A 10 6.39 -0.43 0.72
N ARG A 11 6.67 -1.20 1.77
CA ARG A 11 5.81 -1.27 2.95
C ARG A 11 5.80 0.05 3.71
N ASP A 12 6.95 0.69 3.88
CA ASP A 12 7.06 1.96 4.57
C ASP A 12 6.36 3.06 3.79
N HIS A 13 6.51 3.08 2.47
CA HIS A 13 5.73 3.98 1.62
C HIS A 13 4.21 3.80 1.80
N LEU A 14 3.72 2.55 1.86
CA LEU A 14 2.30 2.27 2.10
C LEU A 14 1.85 2.69 3.51
N ASN A 15 2.70 2.54 4.52
CA ASN A 15 2.40 2.99 5.88
C ASN A 15 2.32 4.51 5.96
N GLU A 16 3.24 5.24 5.33
CA GLU A 16 3.21 6.71 5.26
C GLU A 16 1.90 7.21 4.62
N LEU A 17 1.49 6.61 3.50
CA LEU A 17 0.21 6.95 2.86
C LEU A 17 -0.99 6.66 3.76
N ALA A 18 -0.96 5.55 4.52
CA ALA A 18 -2.02 5.20 5.45
C ALA A 18 -2.08 6.16 6.65
N GLU A 19 -0.93 6.63 7.14
CA GLU A 19 -0.84 7.66 8.17
C GLU A 19 -1.41 8.99 7.66
N LEU A 20 -0.96 9.47 6.50
CA LEU A 20 -1.45 10.71 5.90
C LEU A 20 -2.97 10.64 5.65
N ALA A 21 -3.48 9.51 5.14
CA ALA A 21 -4.91 9.31 4.97
C ALA A 21 -5.68 9.33 6.30
N THR A 22 -5.05 8.89 7.40
CA THR A 22 -5.64 8.93 8.75
C THR A 22 -5.66 10.37 9.29
N ARG A 23 -4.57 11.12 9.13
CA ARG A 23 -4.51 12.55 9.53
C ARG A 23 -5.51 13.41 8.74
N ALA A 24 -5.64 13.14 7.44
CA ALA A 24 -6.60 13.83 6.59
C ALA A 24 -8.07 13.51 6.91
N SER A 25 -8.34 12.46 7.69
CA SER A 25 -9.70 12.14 8.16
C SER A 25 -10.11 12.92 9.41
N GLY A 26 -9.17 13.60 10.08
CA GLY A 26 -9.39 14.29 11.34
C GLY A 26 -9.58 13.33 12.52
N PHE A 27 -9.82 13.87 13.71
CA PHE A 27 -9.95 13.09 14.95
C PHE A 27 -11.02 12.00 14.80
N MET A 28 -10.60 10.73 14.86
CA MET A 28 -11.49 9.56 14.71
C MET A 28 -12.35 9.58 13.44
N GLY A 29 -11.91 10.23 12.35
CA GLY A 29 -12.67 10.30 11.09
C GLY A 29 -13.80 11.34 11.08
N THR A 30 -13.85 12.22 12.07
CA THR A 30 -14.91 13.25 12.19
C THR A 30 -14.66 14.51 11.35
N GLY A 31 -13.48 14.63 10.74
CA GLY A 31 -13.03 15.85 10.06
C GLY A 31 -12.56 16.97 11.00
N PHE A 32 -12.70 16.81 12.33
CA PHE A 32 -12.15 17.78 13.29
C PHE A 32 -10.62 17.75 13.25
N ALA A 33 -9.99 18.91 13.09
CA ALA A 33 -8.53 19.06 12.94
C ALA A 33 -7.93 18.17 11.83
N ALA A 34 -8.64 18.03 10.71
CA ALA A 34 -8.14 17.28 9.56
C ALA A 34 -7.00 18.02 8.86
N GLU A 35 -5.94 17.28 8.50
CA GLU A 35 -4.86 17.76 7.65
C GLU A 35 -5.21 17.68 6.16
N GLU A 36 -4.32 18.19 5.30
CA GLU A 36 -4.48 18.13 3.85
C GLU A 36 -4.47 16.69 3.33
N LYS A 37 -5.25 16.45 2.27
CA LYS A 37 -5.33 15.15 1.61
C LYS A 37 -4.17 14.99 0.63
N VAL A 38 -3.72 13.75 0.46
CA VAL A 38 -2.81 13.37 -0.63
C VAL A 38 -3.57 13.43 -1.95
N GLU A 39 -3.25 14.41 -2.80
CA GLU A 39 -3.97 14.65 -4.06
C GLU A 39 -3.65 13.59 -5.13
N ASN A 40 -2.44 13.03 -5.11
CA ASN A 40 -1.92 12.09 -6.10
C ASN A 40 -1.94 10.62 -5.60
N MET A 41 -2.90 10.25 -4.74
CA MET A 41 -3.02 8.90 -4.17
C MET A 41 -3.09 7.81 -5.25
N ASP A 42 -3.71 8.09 -6.40
CA ASP A 42 -3.77 7.15 -7.53
C ASP A 42 -2.38 6.82 -8.10
N GLU A 43 -1.48 7.80 -8.18
CA GLU A 43 -0.12 7.62 -8.68
C GLU A 43 0.71 6.77 -7.72
N HIS A 44 0.59 7.04 -6.42
CA HIS A 44 1.23 6.27 -5.37
C HIS A 44 0.74 4.83 -5.33
N ALA A 45 -0.58 4.61 -5.38
CA ALA A 45 -1.17 3.28 -5.39
C ALA A 45 -0.74 2.48 -6.63
N LYS A 46 -0.68 3.12 -7.80
CA LYS A 46 -0.19 2.51 -9.04
C LYS A 46 1.29 2.14 -8.93
N SER A 47 2.12 3.06 -8.43
CA SER A 47 3.56 2.83 -8.26
C SER A 47 3.85 1.67 -7.31
N ALA A 48 3.15 1.61 -6.17
CA ALA A 48 3.29 0.52 -5.21
C ALA A 48 2.81 -0.83 -5.77
N ALA A 49 1.73 -0.84 -6.54
CA ALA A 49 1.24 -2.03 -7.23
C ALA A 49 2.23 -2.54 -8.30
N GLU A 50 2.81 -1.65 -9.10
CA GLU A 50 3.84 -2.02 -10.08
C GLU A 50 5.12 -2.56 -9.41
N SER A 51 5.52 -1.98 -8.28
CA SER A 51 6.65 -2.47 -7.49
C SER A 51 6.38 -3.86 -6.91
N TYR A 52 5.17 -4.11 -6.40
CA TYR A 52 4.74 -5.43 -5.94
C TYR A 52 4.87 -6.48 -7.04
N ASP A 53 4.35 -6.20 -8.24
CA ASP A 53 4.39 -7.13 -9.37
C ASP A 53 5.84 -7.40 -9.80
N LYS A 54 6.70 -6.37 -9.88
CA LYS A 54 8.13 -6.52 -10.19
C LYS A 54 8.89 -7.36 -9.16
N ILE A 55 8.62 -7.17 -7.86
CA ILE A 55 9.28 -7.92 -6.79
C ILE A 55 8.85 -9.39 -6.83
N LEU A 56 7.57 -9.67 -7.10
CA LEU A 56 7.07 -11.02 -7.27
C LEU A 56 7.69 -11.75 -8.46
N GLU A 57 7.85 -11.08 -9.61
CA GLU A 57 8.49 -11.66 -10.79
C GLU A 57 9.98 -11.95 -10.54
N LYS A 58 10.67 -11.04 -9.84
CA LYS A 58 12.10 -11.17 -9.55
C LYS A 58 12.42 -12.20 -8.48
N HIS A 59 11.53 -12.39 -7.51
CA HIS A 59 11.76 -13.23 -6.33
C HIS A 59 10.60 -14.21 -6.09
N PRO A 60 10.31 -15.13 -7.04
CA PRO A 60 9.15 -16.02 -6.96
C PRO A 60 9.20 -16.96 -5.74
N ASP A 61 10.39 -17.37 -5.30
CA ASP A 61 10.57 -18.25 -4.14
C ASP A 61 10.12 -17.61 -2.82
N PHE A 62 10.10 -16.27 -2.76
CA PHE A 62 9.69 -15.50 -1.59
C PHE A 62 8.25 -15.00 -1.67
N LYS A 63 7.48 -15.47 -2.65
CA LYS A 63 6.10 -15.03 -2.91
C LYS A 63 5.22 -14.95 -1.64
N PRO A 64 5.15 -15.97 -0.76
CA PRO A 64 4.29 -15.88 0.43
C PRO A 64 4.64 -14.71 1.35
N LYS A 65 5.93 -14.35 1.44
CA LYS A 65 6.39 -13.23 2.28
C LYS A 65 6.15 -11.89 1.61
N ILE A 66 6.35 -11.79 0.30
CA ILE A 66 6.05 -10.58 -0.48
C ILE A 66 4.54 -10.26 -0.43
N GLU A 67 3.70 -11.29 -0.57
CA GLU A 67 2.24 -11.16 -0.41
C GLU A 67 1.87 -10.71 1.00
N GLN A 68 2.51 -11.31 2.02
CA GLN A 68 2.24 -10.96 3.42
C GLN A 68 2.61 -9.51 3.76
N THR A 69 3.70 -8.97 3.19
CA THR A 69 4.19 -7.62 3.48
C THR A 69 3.54 -6.56 2.60
N ILE A 70 3.78 -6.62 1.29
CA ILE A 70 3.34 -5.59 0.34
C ILE A 70 1.88 -5.80 -0.03
N GLY A 71 1.49 -7.04 -0.32
CA GLY A 71 0.14 -7.37 -0.78
C GLY A 71 -0.94 -7.03 0.23
N HIS A 72 -0.74 -7.37 1.51
CA HIS A 72 -1.63 -6.91 2.58
C HIS A 72 -1.63 -5.39 2.74
N GLY A 73 -0.48 -4.72 2.61
CA GLY A 73 -0.41 -3.26 2.64
C GLY A 73 -1.26 -2.61 1.55
N LEU A 74 -1.17 -3.12 0.31
CA LEU A 74 -2.01 -2.69 -0.81
C LEU A 74 -3.50 -2.95 -0.54
N ALA A 75 -3.84 -4.08 0.07
CA ALA A 75 -5.23 -4.39 0.44
C ALA A 75 -5.78 -3.40 1.49
N ILE A 76 -4.99 -3.04 2.50
CA ILE A 76 -5.35 -2.04 3.52
C ILE A 76 -5.50 -0.66 2.88
N LEU A 77 -4.57 -0.24 2.03
CA LEU A 77 -4.67 1.03 1.31
C LEU A 77 -5.97 1.06 0.46
N ARG A 78 -6.34 -0.08 -0.13
CA ARG A 78 -7.56 -0.21 -0.93
C ARG A 78 -8.86 -0.06 -0.13
N GLN A 79 -8.84 -0.32 1.17
CA GLN A 79 -9.99 -0.04 2.04
C GLN A 79 -10.23 1.47 2.17
N LYS A 80 -9.16 2.29 2.11
CA LYS A 80 -9.22 3.75 2.19
C LYS A 80 -9.43 4.43 0.84
N HIS A 81 -8.75 3.96 -0.22
CA HIS A 81 -8.80 4.53 -1.58
C HIS A 81 -8.99 3.43 -2.63
N LYS A 82 -9.96 3.54 -3.54
CA LYS A 82 -10.27 2.45 -4.46
C LYS A 82 -9.33 2.42 -5.66
N PHE A 83 -8.53 1.36 -5.78
CA PHE A 83 -7.71 1.09 -6.97
C PHE A 83 -7.70 -0.43 -7.31
N LYS A 84 -7.03 -0.79 -8.41
CA LYS A 84 -6.88 -2.16 -8.88
C LYS A 84 -5.40 -2.57 -8.89
N PHE A 85 -5.12 -3.83 -8.55
CA PHE A 85 -3.81 -4.45 -8.68
C PHE A 85 -3.98 -5.96 -8.96
N GLN A 86 -2.98 -6.59 -9.57
CA GLN A 86 -3.14 -7.91 -10.20
C GLN A 86 -3.63 -9.01 -9.24
N SER A 87 -3.13 -9.01 -8.01
CA SER A 87 -3.45 -10.02 -6.99
C SER A 87 -4.60 -9.62 -6.06
N MET A 88 -5.39 -8.58 -6.39
CA MET A 88 -6.40 -8.01 -5.49
C MET A 88 -7.49 -8.98 -5.02
N HIS A 89 -7.75 -10.03 -5.79
CA HIS A 89 -8.74 -11.06 -5.46
C HIS A 89 -8.26 -12.08 -4.44
N ARG A 90 -6.95 -12.09 -4.12
CA ARG A 90 -6.37 -12.97 -3.09
C ARG A 90 -6.58 -12.44 -1.68
N TYR A 91 -6.91 -11.15 -1.56
CA TYR A 91 -7.09 -10.48 -0.28
C TYR A 91 -8.58 -10.27 -0.05
N PHE A 92 -9.09 -10.83 1.05
CA PHE A 92 -10.46 -10.59 1.50
C PHE A 92 -10.52 -9.25 2.23
N TYR A 93 -11.53 -8.44 1.89
CA TYR A 93 -11.76 -7.11 2.46
C TYR A 93 -12.74 -7.18 3.63
#